data_AF-A0A7G1HQF1-F1
#
_entry.id   AF-A0A7G1HQF1-F1
#
_cell.length_a   1.000
_cell.length_b   1.000
_cell.length_c   1.000
_cell.angle_alpha   90.00
_cell.angle_beta   90.00
_cell.angle_gamma   90.00
#
_symmetry.space_group_name_H-M   'P 1'
#
loop_
_entity.id
_entity.type
_entity.pdbx_description
1 polymer ?
#
loop_
_entity_poly.entity_id
_entity_poly.type
_entity_poly.pdbx_seq_one_letter_code
_entity_poly.pdbx_strand_id
1 'polypeptide(L)'
;MNTIALQKKRKNIDLPVETLQKLSIMAASQGKSLKAFIENILISKADNISIEVTSNPSPSGDPWFDNPENLAEVEKRIKAHKNGKADTTVVLHSAEDIKNFINNL
;
A
#
# COMPACT_ATOMS: atom_id res chain seq x y z
N MET A 1 26.53 0.49 26.94
CA MET A 1 25.42 0.97 26.08
C MET A 1 25.79 0.68 24.64
N ASN A 2 25.19 -0.34 24.02
CA ASN A 2 25.36 -0.59 22.59
C ASN A 2 24.56 0.46 21.83
N THR A 3 25.23 1.46 21.26
CA THR A 3 24.63 2.36 20.28
C THR A 3 24.50 1.57 18.98
N ILE A 4 23.31 1.03 18.72
CA ILE A 4 23.00 0.46 17.40
C ILE A 4 22.99 1.65 16.43
N ALA A 5 24.09 1.85 15.71
CA ALA A 5 24.15 2.85 14.66
C ALA A 5 23.08 2.54 13.62
N LEU A 6 22.18 3.49 13.35
CA LEU A 6 21.20 3.34 12.27
C LEU A 6 21.93 3.00 10.97
N GLN A 7 21.56 1.88 10.36
CA GLN A 7 22.11 1.46 9.07
C GLN A 7 21.68 2.45 8.00
N LYS A 8 22.60 3.34 7.59
CA LYS A 8 22.34 4.33 6.53
C LYS A 8 22.79 3.78 5.18
N LYS A 9 21.87 3.71 4.22
CA LYS A 9 22.19 3.37 2.83
C LYS A 9 22.29 4.64 1.99
N ARG A 10 23.40 4.84 1.28
CA ARG A 10 23.55 5.96 0.34
C ARG A 10 22.61 5.77 -0.86
N LYS A 11 21.87 6.81 -1.20
CA LYS A 11 20.95 6.87 -2.34
C LYS A 11 21.17 8.20 -3.06
N ASN A 12 21.29 8.14 -4.38
CA ASN A 12 21.40 9.33 -5.21
C ASN A 12 20.00 9.77 -5.62
N ILE A 13 19.75 11.07 -5.63
CA ILE A 13 18.49 11.68 -6.06
C ILE A 13 18.81 12.82 -7.02
N ASP A 14 18.01 12.94 -8.08
CA ASP A 14 18.10 14.06 -9.00
C ASP A 14 17.14 15.16 -8.56
N LEU A 15 17.66 16.38 -8.43
CA LEU A 15 16.89 17.56 -8.06
C LEU A 15 17.17 18.68 -9.08
N PRO A 16 16.15 19.47 -9.47
CA PRO A 16 16.37 20.66 -10.25
C PRO A 16 17.36 21.62 -9.56
N VAL A 17 18.19 22.31 -10.36
CA VAL A 17 19.22 23.22 -9.84
C VAL A 17 18.62 24.29 -8.93
N GLU A 18 17.50 24.87 -9.32
CA GLU A 18 16.79 25.89 -8.54
C GLU A 18 16.30 25.34 -7.20
N THR A 19 15.78 24.11 -7.18
CA THR A 19 15.35 23.43 -5.94
C THR A 19 16.53 23.24 -5.00
N LEU A 20 17.67 22.78 -5.51
CA LEU A 20 18.88 22.58 -4.72
C LEU A 20 19.36 23.89 -4.09
N GLN A 21 19.34 25.00 -4.84
CA GLN A 21 19.72 26.32 -4.35
C GLN A 21 18.81 26.81 -3.22
N LYS A 22 17.48 26.72 -3.41
CA LYS A 22 16.51 27.10 -2.37
C LYS A 22 16.69 26.28 -1.09
N LEU A 23 16.89 24.97 -1.21
CA LEU A 23 17.15 24.09 -0.07
C LEU A 23 18.47 24.44 0.62
N SER A 24 19.50 24.83 -0.13
CA SER A 24 20.79 25.26 0.43
C SER A 24 20.66 26.53 1.27
N ILE A 25 19.87 27.51 0.81
CA ILE A 25 19.60 28.75 1.56
C ILE A 25 18.82 28.43 2.84
N MET A 26 17.80 27.56 2.76
CA MET A 26 17.04 27.12 3.94
C MET A 26 17.89 26.34 4.95
N ALA A 27 18.81 25.49 4.48
CA ALA A 27 19.72 24.76 5.35
C ALA A 27 20.66 25.72 6.09
N ALA A 28 21.22 26.69 5.36
CA ALA A 28 22.11 27.70 5.91
C ALA A 28 21.42 28.59 6.95
N SER A 29 20.16 29.00 6.72
CA SER A 29 19.40 29.78 7.70
C SER A 29 19.11 29.03 9.01
N GLN A 30 19.17 27.70 8.99
CA GLN A 30 19.05 26.84 10.17
C GLN A 30 20.40 26.42 10.78
N GLY A 31 21.53 26.92 10.24
CA GLY A 31 22.87 26.53 10.68
C GLY A 31 23.20 25.05 10.40
N LYS A 32 22.52 24.43 9.42
CA LYS A 32 22.69 23.02 9.06
C LYS A 32 23.35 22.88 7.69
N SER A 33 24.06 21.77 7.47
CA SER A 33 24.50 21.42 6.12
C SER A 33 23.30 21.01 5.26
N LEU A 34 23.36 21.25 3.95
CA LEU A 34 22.33 20.84 2.99
C LEU A 34 21.99 19.35 3.12
N LYS A 35 23.01 18.51 3.31
CA LYS A 35 22.84 17.06 3.53
C LYS A 35 22.01 16.78 4.79
N ALA A 36 22.41 17.35 5.94
CA ALA A 36 21.72 17.10 7.20
C ALA A 36 20.28 17.63 7.17
N PHE A 37 20.05 18.75 6.47
CA PHE A 37 18.74 19.33 6.27
C PHE A 37 17.83 18.42 5.44
N ILE A 38 18.29 17.93 4.28
CA ILE A 38 17.54 17.00 3.43
C ILE A 38 17.26 15.68 4.17
N GLU A 39 18.26 15.10 4.83
CA GLU A 39 18.07 13.88 5.62
C GLU A 39 16.98 14.06 6.68
N ASN A 40 17.01 15.19 7.41
CA ASN A 40 16.01 15.48 8.44
C ASN A 40 14.60 15.64 7.84
N ILE A 41 14.44 16.35 6.72
CA ILE A 41 13.14 16.48 6.04
C ILE A 41 12.59 15.10 5.67
N LEU A 42 13.41 14.25 5.07
CA LEU A 42 12.99 12.93 4.62
C LEU A 42 12.61 12.01 5.79
N ILE A 43 13.41 12.03 6.86
CA ILE A 43 13.13 11.26 8.09
C ILE A 43 11.84 11.76 8.73
N SER A 44 11.73 13.06 9.00
CA SER A 44 10.52 13.64 9.59
C SER A 44 9.28 13.38 8.74
N LYS A 45 9.40 13.43 7.40
CA LYS A 45 8.29 13.11 6.51
C LYS A 45 7.90 11.63 6.61
N ALA A 46 8.86 10.72 6.65
CA ALA A 46 8.60 9.29 6.79
C ALA A 46 7.93 8.97 8.15
N ASP A 47 8.42 9.56 9.24
CA ASP A 47 7.87 9.35 10.59
C ASP A 47 6.41 9.82 10.73
N ASN A 48 6.01 10.82 9.92
CA ASN A 48 4.65 11.36 9.91
C ASN A 48 3.71 10.66 8.92
N ILE A 49 4.20 9.77 8.06
CA ILE A 49 3.34 9.02 7.14
C ILE A 49 3.02 7.67 7.79
N SER A 50 1.80 7.51 8.31
CA SER A 50 1.22 6.18 8.50
C SER A 50 0.79 5.66 7.13
N ILE A 51 1.67 4.94 6.43
CA ILE A 51 1.22 4.12 5.30
C ILE A 51 0.51 2.94 5.92
N GLU A 52 -0.80 3.07 6.15
CA GLU A 52 -1.66 1.92 6.41
C GLU A 52 -1.73 1.11 5.11
N VAL A 53 -0.75 0.24 4.89
CA VAL A 53 -0.93 -0.89 3.98
C VAL A 53 -1.89 -1.82 4.71
N THR A 54 -3.19 -1.54 4.62
CA THR A 54 -4.20 -2.43 5.19
C THR A 54 -4.08 -3.75 4.43
N SER A 55 -3.82 -4.84 5.15
CA SER A 55 -3.94 -6.19 4.58
C SER A 55 -5.36 -6.48 4.11
N ASN A 56 -6.33 -5.71 4.63
CA ASN A 56 -7.70 -5.70 4.18
C ASN A 56 -7.81 -5.00 2.81
N PRO A 57 -8.16 -5.73 1.73
CA PRO A 57 -8.32 -5.17 0.40
C PRO A 57 -9.64 -4.39 0.22
N SER A 58 -10.50 -4.30 1.24
CA SER A 58 -11.76 -3.57 1.17
C SER A 58 -11.55 -2.06 0.99
N PRO A 59 -12.08 -1.46 -0.09
CA PRO A 59 -12.05 0.00 -0.27
C PRO A 59 -12.86 0.76 0.79
N SER A 60 -13.86 0.11 1.40
CA SER A 60 -14.70 0.67 2.47
C SER A 60 -14.15 0.40 3.88
N GLY A 61 -13.09 -0.41 3.99
CA GLY A 61 -12.51 -0.80 5.29
C GLY A 61 -13.42 -1.71 6.11
N ASP A 62 -14.32 -2.45 5.47
CA ASP A 62 -15.22 -3.36 6.18
C ASP A 62 -14.48 -4.61 6.70
N PRO A 63 -14.90 -5.22 7.83
CA PRO A 63 -14.13 -6.27 8.49
C PRO A 63 -14.27 -7.64 7.83
N TRP A 64 -14.85 -7.74 6.62
CA TRP A 64 -15.12 -9.03 5.99
C TRP A 64 -13.84 -9.85 5.79
N PHE A 65 -12.72 -9.20 5.43
CA PHE A 65 -11.42 -9.84 5.26
C PHE A 65 -10.67 -10.09 6.58
N ASP A 66 -11.13 -9.54 7.70
CA ASP A 66 -10.57 -9.80 9.02
C ASP A 66 -11.15 -11.09 9.64
N ASN A 67 -12.27 -11.59 9.11
CA ASN A 67 -12.88 -12.83 9.55
C ASN A 67 -12.14 -14.06 8.95
N PRO A 68 -11.55 -14.95 9.78
CA PRO A 68 -10.82 -16.13 9.30
C PRO A 68 -11.69 -17.11 8.51
N GLU A 69 -13.00 -17.19 8.79
CA GLU A 69 -13.92 -18.08 8.06
C GLU A 69 -14.11 -17.61 6.61
N ASN A 70 -14.23 -16.29 6.40
CA ASN A 70 -14.37 -15.71 5.08
C ASN A 70 -13.10 -15.94 4.24
N LEU A 71 -11.92 -15.75 4.85
CA LEU A 71 -10.64 -16.04 4.19
C LEU A 71 -10.50 -17.51 3.82
N ALA A 72 -10.88 -18.43 4.71
CA ALA A 72 -10.83 -19.87 4.45
C ALA A 72 -11.73 -20.28 3.28
N GLU A 73 -12.93 -19.70 3.17
CA GLU A 73 -13.85 -19.94 2.05
C GLU A 73 -13.29 -19.39 0.73
N VAL A 74 -12.69 -18.19 0.75
CA VAL A 74 -12.02 -17.63 -0.44
C VAL A 74 -10.88 -18.54 -0.91
N GLU A 75 -10.01 -18.97 -0.02
CA GLU A 75 -8.92 -19.88 -0.37
C GLU A 75 -9.43 -21.19 -0.96
N LYS A 76 -10.48 -21.76 -0.37
CA LYS A 76 -11.14 -22.98 -0.86
C LYS A 76 -11.66 -22.79 -2.28
N ARG A 77 -12.35 -21.67 -2.56
CA ARG A 77 -12.86 -21.34 -3.90
C ARG A 77 -11.75 -21.12 -4.91
N ILE A 78 -10.67 -20.41 -4.53
CA ILE A 78 -9.49 -20.23 -5.38
C ILE A 78 -8.88 -21.57 -5.75
N LYS A 79 -8.72 -22.48 -4.77
CA LYS A 79 -8.20 -23.84 -5.01
C LYS A 79 -9.13 -24.63 -5.94
N ALA A 80 -10.44 -24.57 -5.74
CA ALA A 80 -11.41 -25.26 -6.60
C ALA A 80 -11.36 -24.73 -8.05
N HIS A 81 -11.32 -23.41 -8.23
CA HIS A 81 -11.23 -22.78 -9.56
C HIS A 81 -9.92 -23.13 -10.26
N LYS A 82 -8.78 -23.06 -9.57
CA LYS A 82 -7.47 -23.46 -10.13
C LYS A 82 -7.44 -24.93 -10.55
N ASN A 83 -8.14 -25.79 -9.82
CA ASN A 83 -8.24 -27.22 -10.11
C ASN A 83 -9.32 -27.56 -11.16
N GLY A 84 -9.97 -26.57 -11.77
CA GLY A 84 -11.02 -26.79 -12.78
C GLY A 84 -12.31 -27.41 -12.23
N LYS A 85 -12.50 -27.42 -10.90
CA LYS A 85 -13.66 -28.01 -10.21
C LYS A 85 -14.76 -26.98 -9.91
N ALA A 86 -14.90 -25.97 -10.75
CA ALA A 86 -15.98 -24.99 -10.62
C ALA A 86 -17.26 -25.63 -11.19
N ASP A 87 -17.97 -26.39 -10.36
CA ASP A 87 -19.08 -27.27 -10.75
C ASP A 87 -20.35 -26.57 -11.27
N THR A 88 -20.33 -25.28 -11.57
CA THR A 88 -21.44 -24.64 -12.28
C THR A 88 -20.96 -23.33 -12.88
N THR A 89 -20.46 -23.40 -14.12
CA THR A 89 -20.22 -22.16 -14.88
C THR A 89 -21.59 -21.63 -15.32
N VAL A 90 -22.29 -20.94 -14.42
CA VAL A 90 -23.41 -20.09 -14.82
C VAL A 90 -22.79 -18.84 -15.43
N VAL A 91 -22.68 -18.82 -16.76
CA VAL A 91 -22.24 -17.62 -17.47
C VAL A 91 -23.43 -16.69 -17.61
N LEU A 92 -23.35 -15.55 -16.95
CA LEU A 92 -24.36 -14.50 -17.02
C LEU A 92 -23.82 -13.42 -17.96
N HIS A 93 -24.50 -13.19 -19.09
CA HIS A 93 -24.01 -12.34 -20.17
C HIS A 93 -24.56 -10.91 -20.11
N SER A 94 -25.65 -10.70 -19.37
CA SER A 94 -26.33 -9.41 -19.27
C SER A 94 -26.85 -9.11 -17.86
N ALA A 95 -27.20 -7.85 -17.63
CA ALA A 95 -27.84 -7.43 -16.38
C ALA A 95 -29.20 -8.12 -16.16
N GLU A 96 -29.96 -8.33 -17.24
CA GLU A 96 -31.19 -9.11 -17.24
C GLU A 96 -30.95 -10.57 -16.83
N ASP A 97 -29.89 -11.22 -17.34
CA ASP A 97 -29.55 -12.59 -16.97
C ASP A 97 -29.24 -12.69 -15.48
N ILE A 98 -28.49 -11.73 -14.94
CA ILE A 98 -28.16 -11.65 -13.51
C ILE A 98 -29.45 -11.50 -12.69
N LYS A 99 -30.33 -10.59 -13.09
CA LYS A 99 -31.58 -10.34 -12.38
C LYS A 99 -32.48 -11.57 -12.39
N ASN A 100 -32.62 -12.23 -13.53
CA ASN A 100 -33.43 -13.44 -13.67
C ASN A 100 -32.83 -14.61 -12.88
N PHE A 101 -31.51 -14.74 -12.86
CA PHE A 101 -30.84 -15.75 -12.05
C PHE A 101 -31.08 -15.52 -10.56
N ILE A 102 -30.84 -14.30 -10.06
CA ILE A 102 -31.02 -13.95 -8.64
C ILE A 102 -32.47 -14.13 -8.19
N ASN A 103 -33.45 -13.76 -9.01
CA ASN A 103 -34.86 -13.91 -8.67
C ASN A 103 -35.32 -15.38 -8.61
N ASN A 104 -34.53 -16.30 -9.17
CA ASN A 104 -34.82 -17.74 -9.21
C ASN A 104 -33.86 -18.56 -8.31
N LEU A 105 -33.02 -17.90 -7.50
CA LEU A 105 -32.21 -18.52 -6.43
C LEU A 105 -33.07 -18.76 -5.18
#